data_AF-A0A7X0V8Q9-F1
#
_entry.id   AF-A0A7X0V8Q9-F1
#
_cell.length_a   1.000
_cell.length_b   1.000
_cell.length_c   1.000
_cell.angle_alpha   90.00
_cell.angle_beta   90.00
_cell.angle_gamma   90.00
#
_symmetry.space_group_name_H-M   'P 1'
#
loop_
_entity.id
_entity.type
_entity.pdbx_description
1 polymer ?
#
loop_
_entity_poly.entity_id
_entity_poly.type
_entity_poly.pdbx_seq_one_letter_code
_entity_poly.pdbx_strand_id
1 'polypeptide(L)'
;MENFLHERIELTVKNYREAREFLRNDGDLLNHYASLVYAHYEKEIPEDRVKEIRKYIKATSSRISPFRGDMLYILSLLIAVDNLDEKEIIDDIYEIMDLLVQEGFNECDHLALTAFVIAKYGKNKNKIEVIKKTKEVFYLLKEKYYNITKEDDYLVCALWALNDIDVETIDEFIDTVFNQIGKLNIKSKNGVQGLANAIILNGSSGDMYRTMEFILQLEKREIKLAHQFLPLLGVLSNVTPRKYADMVEGVIEDLCEKEYEYEYYMDKGFRTIIAIVIVSFCAVSEKRRYIDELLGHGVYCFIKSKNKGVFSEVLV
;
A
#
# COMPACT_ATOMS: atom_id res chain seq x y z
N MET A 1 11.82 -1.99 -22.75
CA MET A 1 10.62 -1.92 -21.88
C MET A 1 9.85 -3.23 -21.95
N GLU A 2 9.51 -3.73 -23.14
CA GLU A 2 8.84 -5.04 -23.31
C GLU A 2 9.58 -6.21 -22.64
N ASN A 3 10.90 -6.38 -22.88
CA ASN A 3 11.66 -7.46 -22.22
C ASN A 3 11.64 -7.37 -20.69
N PHE A 4 11.83 -6.17 -20.12
CA PHE A 4 11.78 -5.96 -18.67
C PHE A 4 10.39 -6.25 -18.08
N LEU A 5 9.34 -5.89 -18.82
CA LEU A 5 7.96 -6.15 -18.41
C LEU A 5 7.68 -7.65 -18.40
N HIS A 6 8.09 -8.36 -19.45
CA HIS A 6 7.96 -9.80 -19.56
C HIS A 6 8.69 -10.54 -18.43
N GLU A 7 9.96 -10.19 -18.17
CA GLU A 7 10.74 -10.76 -17.06
C GLU A 7 10.06 -10.52 -15.70
N ARG A 8 9.46 -9.33 -15.51
CA ARG A 8 8.78 -8.99 -14.26
C ARG A 8 7.49 -9.78 -14.07
N ILE A 9 6.73 -10.02 -15.13
CA ILE A 9 5.53 -10.88 -15.11
C ILE A 9 5.93 -12.30 -14.76
N GLU A 10 6.94 -12.86 -15.45
CA GLU A 10 7.43 -14.23 -15.20
C GLU A 10 7.86 -14.42 -13.74
N LEU A 11 8.64 -13.48 -13.21
CA LEU A 11 9.08 -13.55 -11.82
C LEU A 11 7.90 -13.41 -10.84
N THR A 12 6.92 -12.56 -11.13
CA THR A 12 5.72 -12.42 -10.31
C THR A 12 4.93 -13.73 -10.27
N VAL A 13 4.70 -14.36 -11.42
CA VAL A 13 3.99 -15.64 -11.53
C VAL A 13 4.76 -16.75 -10.82
N LYS A 14 6.08 -16.82 -11.01
CA LYS A 14 6.95 -17.79 -10.32
C LYS A 14 6.86 -17.61 -8.80
N ASN A 15 7.07 -16.40 -8.29
CA ASN A 15 7.01 -16.11 -6.86
C ASN A 15 5.62 -16.40 -6.29
N TYR A 16 4.56 -16.16 -7.05
CA TYR A 16 3.20 -16.49 -6.63
C TYR A 16 3.01 -18.00 -6.45
N ARG A 17 3.45 -18.81 -7.42
CA ARG A 17 3.40 -20.28 -7.34
C ARG A 17 4.15 -20.80 -6.11
N GLU A 18 5.32 -20.27 -5.83
CA GLU A 18 6.08 -20.63 -4.63
C GLU A 18 5.35 -20.19 -3.36
N ALA A 19 4.87 -18.95 -3.29
CA ALA A 19 4.13 -18.43 -2.15
C ALA A 19 2.89 -19.26 -1.81
N ARG A 20 2.16 -19.79 -2.81
CA ARG A 20 1.02 -20.68 -2.56
C ARG A 20 1.38 -21.94 -1.79
N GLU A 21 2.60 -22.43 -1.92
CA GLU A 21 3.04 -23.64 -1.24
C GLU A 21 3.45 -23.33 0.21
N PHE A 22 4.38 -22.40 0.41
CA PHE A 22 4.94 -22.17 1.75
C PHE A 22 4.20 -21.12 2.59
N LEU A 23 3.47 -20.18 1.95
CA LEU A 23 2.59 -19.19 2.60
C LEU A 23 1.11 -19.58 2.48
N ARG A 24 0.78 -20.85 2.19
CA ARG A 24 -0.60 -21.33 1.97
C ARG A 24 -1.62 -20.87 3.02
N ASN A 25 -1.20 -20.70 4.27
CA ASN A 25 -2.06 -20.33 5.40
C ASN A 25 -2.27 -18.82 5.54
N ASP A 26 -1.54 -18.00 4.79
CA ASP A 26 -1.66 -16.54 4.82
C ASP A 26 -2.88 -16.09 4.00
N GLY A 27 -3.23 -16.84 2.96
CA GLY A 27 -4.32 -16.54 2.05
C GLY A 27 -3.87 -15.90 0.75
N ASP A 28 -4.67 -16.07 -0.29
CA ASP A 28 -4.28 -15.83 -1.67
C ASP A 28 -3.86 -14.37 -1.95
N LEU A 29 -4.57 -13.39 -1.39
CA LEU A 29 -4.22 -11.96 -1.53
C LEU A 29 -2.82 -11.63 -0.98
N LEU A 30 -2.42 -12.28 0.12
CA LEU A 30 -1.09 -12.08 0.71
C LEU A 30 0.00 -12.82 -0.06
N ASN A 31 -0.33 -13.96 -0.69
CA ASN A 31 0.59 -14.65 -1.58
C ASN A 31 0.90 -13.78 -2.82
N HIS A 32 -0.12 -13.13 -3.39
CA HIS A 32 0.08 -12.16 -4.46
C HIS A 32 0.86 -10.93 -4.01
N TYR A 33 0.57 -10.40 -2.82
CA TYR A 33 1.35 -9.31 -2.23
C TYR A 33 2.83 -9.66 -2.13
N ALA A 34 3.16 -10.82 -1.54
CA ALA A 34 4.53 -11.32 -1.47
C ALA A 34 5.16 -11.41 -2.85
N SER A 35 4.45 -12.00 -3.83
CA SER A 35 4.98 -12.17 -5.18
C SER A 35 5.37 -10.85 -5.85
N LEU A 36 4.51 -9.83 -5.73
CA LEU A 36 4.71 -8.50 -6.31
C LEU A 36 5.88 -7.76 -5.66
N VAL A 37 5.90 -7.74 -4.33
CA VAL A 37 6.93 -7.03 -3.57
C VAL A 37 8.31 -7.60 -3.92
N TYR A 38 8.49 -8.92 -3.94
CA TYR A 38 9.80 -9.50 -4.23
C TYR A 38 10.16 -9.44 -5.72
N ALA A 39 9.18 -9.58 -6.61
CA ALA A 39 9.42 -9.40 -8.04
C ALA A 39 9.90 -7.97 -8.36
N HIS A 40 9.41 -6.94 -7.63
CA HIS A 40 9.89 -5.57 -7.75
C HIS A 40 11.41 -5.46 -7.64
N TYR A 41 11.97 -6.14 -6.64
CA TYR A 41 13.41 -6.12 -6.34
C TYR A 41 14.20 -7.17 -7.10
N GLU A 42 13.59 -7.84 -8.07
CA GLU A 42 14.20 -8.91 -8.86
C GLU A 42 14.66 -10.10 -8.00
N LYS A 43 13.91 -10.39 -6.93
CA LYS A 43 14.24 -11.44 -5.97
C LYS A 43 13.14 -12.50 -5.89
N GLU A 44 13.57 -13.70 -5.50
CA GLU A 44 12.69 -14.73 -4.95
C GLU A 44 12.31 -14.37 -3.50
N ILE A 45 11.23 -14.97 -3.00
CA ILE A 45 10.79 -14.74 -1.63
C ILE A 45 11.69 -15.55 -0.67
N PRO A 46 12.37 -14.92 0.30
CA PRO A 46 13.27 -15.61 1.22
C PRO A 46 12.45 -16.30 2.32
N GLU A 47 11.91 -17.48 2.00
CA GLU A 47 10.99 -18.26 2.86
C GLU A 47 11.47 -18.39 4.31
N ASP A 48 12.71 -18.84 4.52
CA ASP A 48 13.26 -19.07 5.86
C ASP A 48 13.35 -17.77 6.66
N ARG A 49 13.80 -16.70 6.01
CA ARG A 49 13.91 -15.36 6.60
C ARG A 49 12.54 -14.84 7.05
N VAL A 50 11.53 -14.95 6.19
CA VAL A 50 10.15 -14.56 6.51
C VAL A 50 9.63 -15.35 7.72
N LYS A 51 9.90 -16.65 7.80
CA LYS A 51 9.50 -17.49 8.94
C LYS A 51 10.21 -17.09 10.23
N GLU A 52 11.50 -16.76 10.17
CA GLU A 52 12.28 -16.32 11.33
C GLU A 52 11.77 -15.01 11.90
N ILE A 53 11.50 -14.00 11.06
CA ILE A 53 10.90 -12.73 11.46
C ILE A 53 9.55 -12.96 12.14
N ARG A 54 8.68 -13.79 11.54
CA ARG A 54 7.38 -14.13 12.12
C ARG A 54 7.52 -14.78 13.49
N LYS A 55 8.48 -15.69 13.64
CA LYS A 55 8.74 -16.37 14.91
C LYS A 55 9.22 -15.38 15.97
N TYR A 56 10.11 -14.47 15.61
CA TYR A 56 10.61 -13.43 16.51
C TYR A 56 9.46 -12.54 16.99
N ILE A 57 8.70 -11.91 16.08
CA ILE A 57 7.55 -11.05 16.43
C ILE A 57 6.50 -11.80 17.27
N LYS A 58 6.28 -13.10 16.99
CA LYS A 58 5.37 -13.94 17.80
C LYS A 58 5.88 -14.18 19.21
N ALA A 59 7.19 -14.29 19.40
CA ALA A 59 7.82 -14.52 20.69
C ALA A 59 7.93 -13.24 21.54
N THR A 60 8.09 -12.07 20.91
CA THR A 60 8.37 -10.81 21.59
C THR A 60 7.17 -9.90 21.77
N SER A 61 6.06 -10.10 21.04
CA SER A 61 4.83 -9.31 21.22
C SER A 61 3.68 -10.09 21.87
N SER A 62 2.66 -9.37 22.36
CA SER A 62 1.46 -9.99 22.93
C SER A 62 0.62 -10.74 21.88
N ARG A 63 -0.15 -11.75 22.28
CA ARG A 63 -1.08 -12.46 21.38
C ARG A 63 -2.24 -11.61 20.87
N ILE A 64 -2.57 -10.54 21.58
CA ILE A 64 -3.63 -9.59 21.21
C ILE A 64 -3.08 -8.29 20.62
N SER A 65 -1.76 -8.18 20.42
CA SER A 65 -1.15 -6.97 19.83
C SER A 65 -1.52 -6.83 18.35
N PRO A 66 -1.47 -5.61 17.80
CA PRO A 66 -1.57 -5.35 16.34
C PRO A 66 -0.56 -6.09 15.46
N PHE A 67 0.53 -6.62 16.04
CA PHE A 67 1.56 -7.39 15.34
C PHE A 67 1.15 -8.87 15.12
N ARG A 68 -0.12 -9.11 14.78
CA ARG A 68 -0.72 -10.44 14.60
C ARG A 68 -1.56 -10.48 13.32
N GLY A 69 -2.07 -11.66 12.98
CA GLY A 69 -2.92 -11.86 11.81
C GLY A 69 -2.30 -11.38 10.50
N ASP A 70 -3.10 -10.75 9.65
CA ASP A 70 -2.71 -10.24 8.33
C ASP A 70 -1.55 -9.22 8.43
N MET A 71 -1.55 -8.40 9.48
CA MET A 71 -0.52 -7.36 9.68
C MET A 71 0.85 -7.97 9.97
N LEU A 72 0.91 -9.08 10.73
CA LEU A 72 2.15 -9.83 10.91
C LEU A 72 2.72 -10.32 9.57
N TYR A 73 1.85 -10.81 8.68
CA TYR A 73 2.27 -11.34 7.39
C TYR A 73 2.84 -10.22 6.51
N ILE A 74 2.15 -9.08 6.44
CA ILE A 74 2.62 -7.90 5.70
C ILE A 74 3.96 -7.40 6.24
N LEU A 75 4.07 -7.16 7.55
CA LEU A 75 5.30 -6.67 8.17
C LEU A 75 6.47 -7.63 7.96
N SER A 76 6.24 -8.95 8.09
CA SER A 76 7.30 -9.94 7.88
C SER A 76 7.86 -9.93 6.46
N LEU A 77 6.99 -9.73 5.46
CA LEU A 77 7.40 -9.63 4.06
C LEU A 77 8.19 -8.34 3.82
N LEU A 78 7.70 -7.20 4.33
CA LEU A 78 8.36 -5.91 4.20
C LEU A 78 9.74 -5.89 4.86
N ILE A 79 9.88 -6.45 6.06
CA ILE A 79 11.17 -6.52 6.78
C ILE A 79 12.15 -7.42 6.02
N ALA A 80 11.69 -8.56 5.48
CA ALA A 80 12.55 -9.51 4.77
C ALA A 80 13.02 -9.02 3.39
N VAL A 81 12.38 -8.00 2.81
CA VAL A 81 12.81 -7.38 1.53
C VAL A 81 14.12 -6.63 1.72
N ASP A 82 14.21 -5.88 2.81
CA ASP A 82 15.35 -5.05 3.11
C ASP A 82 16.43 -5.90 3.79
N ASN A 83 17.71 -5.70 3.43
CA ASN A 83 18.83 -6.38 4.11
C ASN A 83 19.15 -5.74 5.48
N LEU A 84 18.13 -5.28 6.20
CA LEU A 84 18.24 -4.72 7.55
C LEU A 84 18.44 -5.83 8.58
N ASP A 85 19.07 -5.49 9.70
CA ASP A 85 19.03 -6.33 10.89
C ASP A 85 17.59 -6.40 11.39
N GLU A 86 17.03 -7.62 11.38
CA GLU A 86 15.62 -7.85 11.68
C GLU A 86 15.28 -7.50 13.12
N LYS A 87 16.20 -7.75 14.06
CA LYS A 87 15.93 -7.45 15.46
C LYS A 87 15.97 -5.95 15.69
N GLU A 88 16.98 -5.28 15.13
CA GLU A 88 17.10 -3.81 15.23
C GLU A 88 15.82 -3.13 14.71
N ILE A 89 15.36 -3.48 13.50
CA ILE A 89 14.17 -2.83 12.93
C ILE A 89 12.89 -3.19 13.70
N ILE A 90 12.77 -4.42 14.23
CA ILE A 90 11.58 -4.81 15.02
C ILE A 90 11.55 -4.10 16.37
N ASP A 91 12.70 -3.96 17.03
CA ASP A 91 12.80 -3.23 18.29
C ASP A 91 12.51 -1.73 18.07
N ASP A 92 12.99 -1.14 16.97
CA ASP A 92 12.66 0.23 16.55
C ASP A 92 11.14 0.40 16.32
N ILE A 93 10.49 -0.58 15.68
CA ILE A 93 9.03 -0.58 15.47
C ILE A 93 8.29 -0.54 16.80
N TYR A 94 8.70 -1.34 17.78
CA TYR A 94 8.06 -1.37 19.09
C TYR A 94 8.25 -0.05 19.84
N GLU A 95 9.46 0.52 19.83
CA GLU A 95 9.71 1.83 20.43
C GLU A 95 8.79 2.91 19.81
N ILE A 96 8.70 2.94 18.48
CA ILE A 96 7.86 3.92 17.78
C ILE A 96 6.38 3.69 18.04
N MET A 97 5.94 2.43 18.10
CA MET A 97 4.56 2.08 18.45
C MET A 97 4.20 2.63 19.84
N ASP A 98 5.07 2.45 20.84
CA ASP A 98 4.87 2.97 22.18
C ASP A 98 4.80 4.50 22.19
N LEU A 99 5.69 5.18 21.47
CA LEU A 99 5.69 6.63 21.35
C LEU A 99 4.43 7.17 20.66
N LEU A 100 3.94 6.49 19.61
CA LEU A 100 2.69 6.84 18.94
C LEU A 100 1.50 6.70 19.90
N VAL A 101 1.43 5.61 20.67
CA VAL A 101 0.35 5.41 21.67
C VAL A 101 0.43 6.48 22.77
N GLN A 102 1.63 6.85 23.23
CA GLN A 102 1.83 7.93 24.20
C GLN A 102 1.38 9.30 23.67
N GLU A 103 1.56 9.57 22.37
CA GLU A 103 1.01 10.76 21.68
C GLU A 103 -0.50 10.63 21.41
N GLY A 104 -1.15 9.58 21.91
CA GLY A 104 -2.60 9.40 21.92
C GLY A 104 -3.18 8.82 20.63
N PHE A 105 -2.39 8.11 19.82
CA PHE A 105 -2.94 7.31 18.72
C PHE A 105 -3.63 6.04 19.23
N ASN A 106 -4.67 5.59 18.53
CA ASN A 106 -5.35 4.33 18.86
C ASN A 106 -4.50 3.14 18.43
N GLU A 107 -4.22 2.23 19.36
CA GLU A 107 -3.54 0.97 19.05
C GLU A 107 -4.39 0.15 18.06
N CYS A 108 -3.85 -0.10 16.87
CA CYS A 108 -4.49 -0.87 15.81
C CYS A 108 -3.48 -1.35 14.76
N ASP A 109 -3.90 -2.26 13.87
CA ASP A 109 -3.07 -2.82 12.80
C ASP A 109 -2.49 -1.73 11.87
N HIS A 110 -3.26 -0.68 11.56
CA HIS A 110 -2.76 0.44 10.76
C HIS A 110 -1.61 1.17 11.45
N LEU A 111 -1.69 1.35 12.78
CA LEU A 111 -0.63 1.99 13.56
C LEU A 111 0.65 1.16 13.57
N ALA A 112 0.55 -0.18 13.55
CA ALA A 112 1.72 -1.06 13.43
C ALA A 112 2.45 -0.86 12.09
N LEU A 113 1.72 -0.73 10.99
CA LEU A 113 2.32 -0.40 9.69
C LEU A 113 2.90 1.02 9.67
N THR A 114 2.23 1.98 10.30
CA THR A 114 2.76 3.35 10.48
C THR A 114 4.07 3.35 11.27
N ALA A 115 4.16 2.57 12.35
CA ALA A 115 5.37 2.44 13.14
C ALA A 115 6.54 1.86 12.31
N PHE A 116 6.27 0.85 11.49
CA PHE A 116 7.25 0.33 10.52
C PHE A 116 7.78 1.39 9.56
N VAL A 117 6.89 2.21 8.99
CA VAL A 117 7.30 3.25 8.04
C VAL A 117 8.17 4.32 8.72
N ILE A 118 7.81 4.75 9.93
CA ILE A 118 8.65 5.71 10.68
C ILE A 118 9.99 5.06 11.06
N ALA A 119 10.02 3.79 11.45
CA ALA A 119 11.25 3.07 11.79
C ALA A 119 12.20 2.98 10.58
N LYS A 120 11.66 2.60 9.42
CA LYS A 120 12.42 2.39 8.18
C LYS A 120 12.93 3.70 7.59
N TYR A 121 12.08 4.71 7.48
CA TYR A 121 12.38 5.93 6.74
C TYR A 121 12.78 7.12 7.64
N GLY A 122 12.57 7.02 8.95
CA GLY A 122 12.86 8.06 9.93
C GLY A 122 14.24 8.00 10.58
N LYS A 123 15.14 7.08 10.19
CA LYS A 123 16.45 6.86 10.86
C LYS A 123 17.30 8.12 11.07
N ASN A 124 17.23 9.08 10.15
CA ASN A 124 17.99 10.34 10.21
C ASN A 124 17.17 11.54 10.70
N LYS A 125 16.00 11.30 11.29
CA LYS A 125 15.06 12.33 11.75
C LYS A 125 14.82 12.20 13.25
N ASN A 126 14.37 13.27 13.88
CA ASN A 126 13.90 13.21 15.25
C ASN A 126 12.55 12.47 15.29
N LYS A 127 12.54 11.24 15.81
CA LYS A 127 11.35 10.37 15.89
C LYS A 127 10.17 11.09 16.58
N ILE A 128 10.44 11.85 17.65
CA ILE A 128 9.40 12.58 18.41
C ILE A 128 8.78 13.69 17.56
N GLU A 129 9.58 14.44 16.81
CA GLU A 129 9.06 15.50 15.92
C GLU A 129 8.21 14.91 14.79
N VAL A 130 8.66 13.80 14.18
CA VAL A 130 7.89 13.09 13.15
C VAL A 130 6.54 12.63 13.71
N ILE A 131 6.51 12.05 14.91
CA ILE A 131 5.28 11.57 15.56
C ILE A 131 4.33 12.74 15.87
N LYS A 132 4.84 13.84 16.43
CA LYS A 132 4.03 15.04 16.70
C LYS A 132 3.44 15.63 15.43
N LYS A 133 4.25 15.77 14.37
CA LYS A 133 3.77 16.26 13.07
C LYS A 133 2.75 15.31 12.45
N THR A 134 2.95 13.99 12.59
CA THR A 134 1.96 12.98 12.17
C THR A 134 0.62 13.20 12.89
N LYS A 135 0.64 13.53 14.18
CA LYS A 135 -0.56 13.81 14.97
C LYS A 135 -1.26 15.08 14.52
N GLU A 136 -0.49 16.13 14.29
CA GLU A 136 -0.97 17.44 13.83
C GLU A 136 -1.72 17.32 12.50
N VAL A 137 -1.10 16.71 11.48
CA VAL A 137 -1.74 16.54 10.16
C VAL A 137 -2.94 15.59 10.23
N PHE A 138 -2.92 14.59 11.11
CA PHE A 138 -4.09 13.72 11.34
C PHE A 138 -5.26 14.51 11.92
N TYR A 139 -5.02 15.41 12.88
CA TYR A 139 -6.06 16.28 13.41
C TYR A 139 -6.59 17.26 12.37
N LEU A 140 -5.72 17.87 11.57
CA LEU A 140 -6.15 18.72 10.46
C LEU A 140 -7.12 17.97 9.51
N LEU A 141 -6.78 16.75 9.12
CA LEU A 141 -7.67 15.90 8.31
C LEU A 141 -8.95 15.53 9.04
N LYS A 142 -8.90 15.32 10.36
CA LYS A 142 -10.07 14.99 11.17
C LYS A 142 -11.01 16.18 11.33
N GLU A 143 -10.49 17.40 11.39
CA GLU A 143 -11.27 18.63 11.42
C GLU A 143 -11.99 18.87 10.10
N LYS A 144 -11.29 18.75 8.96
CA LYS A 144 -11.90 18.94 7.64
C LYS A 144 -12.84 17.81 7.22
N TYR A 145 -12.46 16.56 7.46
CA TYR A 145 -13.12 15.38 6.92
C TYR A 145 -13.50 14.35 7.99
N TYR A 146 -14.01 14.84 9.14
CA TYR A 146 -14.35 14.05 10.34
C TYR A 146 -15.01 12.69 10.09
N ASN A 147 -15.96 12.62 9.14
CA ASN A 147 -16.77 11.44 8.87
C ASN A 147 -16.01 10.31 8.15
N ILE A 148 -14.91 10.62 7.49
CA ILE A 148 -14.16 9.67 6.65
C ILE A 148 -12.74 9.42 7.17
N THR A 149 -12.12 10.42 7.83
CA THR A 149 -10.78 10.29 8.42
C THR A 149 -10.77 9.31 9.60
N LYS A 150 -9.99 8.23 9.52
CA LYS A 150 -9.92 7.16 10.55
C LYS A 150 -8.50 6.60 10.69
N GLU A 151 -8.36 5.50 11.43
CA GLU A 151 -7.07 4.84 11.70
C GLU A 151 -6.33 4.44 10.42
N ASP A 152 -7.01 4.18 9.31
CA ASP A 152 -6.41 3.89 8.00
C ASP A 152 -5.67 5.09 7.38
N ASP A 153 -5.91 6.31 7.86
CA ASP A 153 -5.18 7.50 7.42
C ASP A 153 -3.85 7.73 8.16
N TYR A 154 -3.58 7.00 9.26
CA TYR A 154 -2.35 7.14 10.04
C TYR A 154 -1.09 6.99 9.18
N LEU A 155 -1.12 6.03 8.24
CA LEU A 155 0.00 5.76 7.36
C LEU A 155 0.35 7.00 6.52
N VAL A 156 -0.62 7.58 5.80
CA VAL A 156 -0.35 8.71 4.89
C VAL A 156 0.02 9.97 5.68
N CYS A 157 -0.55 10.17 6.87
CA CYS A 157 -0.15 11.24 7.78
C CYS A 157 1.34 11.14 8.15
N ALA A 158 1.82 9.92 8.47
CA ALA A 158 3.23 9.71 8.78
C ALA A 158 4.12 9.91 7.56
N LEU A 159 3.65 9.54 6.37
CA LEU A 159 4.36 9.82 5.12
C LEU A 159 4.51 11.33 4.90
N TRP A 160 3.48 12.14 5.14
CA TRP A 160 3.61 13.60 5.05
C TRP A 160 4.64 14.16 6.03
N ALA A 161 4.58 13.71 7.29
CA ALA A 161 5.55 14.11 8.31
C ALA A 161 6.99 13.72 7.93
N LEU A 162 7.20 12.50 7.41
CA LEU A 162 8.51 12.01 6.97
C LEU A 162 9.07 12.77 5.76
N ASN A 163 8.22 13.29 4.89
CA ASN A 163 8.64 14.12 3.75
C ASN A 163 8.69 15.62 4.08
N ASP A 164 8.60 15.98 5.37
CA ASP A 164 8.62 17.36 5.88
C ASP A 164 7.57 18.29 5.23
N ILE A 165 6.47 17.74 4.72
CA ILE A 165 5.40 18.54 4.11
C ILE A 165 4.74 19.37 5.20
N ASP A 166 4.78 20.68 5.03
CA ASP A 166 4.28 21.66 5.98
C ASP A 166 2.75 21.59 6.16
N VAL A 167 2.26 21.85 7.38
CA VAL A 167 0.85 21.63 7.73
C VAL A 167 -0.03 22.65 7.04
N GLU A 168 0.42 23.89 6.94
CA GLU A 168 -0.23 24.97 6.21
C GLU A 168 -0.28 24.65 4.71
N THR A 169 0.78 24.07 4.16
CA THR A 169 0.75 23.55 2.78
C THR A 169 -0.30 22.45 2.62
N ILE A 170 -0.46 21.53 3.57
CA ILE A 170 -1.52 20.52 3.48
C ILE A 170 -2.90 21.19 3.53
N ASP A 171 -3.11 22.13 4.46
CA ASP A 171 -4.38 22.85 4.64
C ASP A 171 -4.82 23.60 3.38
N GLU A 172 -3.90 24.29 2.72
CA GLU A 172 -4.17 25.06 1.49
C GLU A 172 -4.53 24.18 0.29
N PHE A 173 -3.84 23.04 0.13
CA PHE A 173 -3.96 22.22 -1.08
C PHE A 173 -5.01 21.12 -0.98
N ILE A 174 -5.28 20.61 0.21
CA ILE A 174 -6.11 19.41 0.39
C ILE A 174 -7.52 19.59 -0.17
N ASP A 175 -8.17 20.73 0.08
CA ASP A 175 -9.53 21.01 -0.42
C ASP A 175 -9.57 21.09 -1.95
N THR A 176 -8.53 21.65 -2.56
CA THR A 176 -8.41 21.71 -4.02
C THR A 176 -8.29 20.30 -4.59
N VAL A 177 -7.39 19.49 -4.04
CA VAL A 177 -7.15 18.12 -4.50
C VAL A 177 -8.40 17.26 -4.34
N PHE A 178 -9.07 17.32 -3.18
CA PHE A 178 -10.33 16.62 -2.94
C PHE A 178 -11.43 17.02 -3.92
N ASN A 179 -11.60 18.31 -4.18
CA ASN A 179 -12.60 18.80 -5.12
C ASN A 179 -12.33 18.36 -6.57
N GLN A 180 -11.07 18.23 -6.98
CA GLN A 180 -10.75 17.72 -8.31
C GLN A 180 -10.98 16.20 -8.40
N ILE A 181 -10.48 15.43 -7.43
CA ILE A 181 -10.65 13.96 -7.41
C ILE A 181 -12.11 13.57 -7.29
N GLY A 182 -12.91 14.34 -6.54
CA GLY A 182 -14.35 14.13 -6.40
C GLY A 182 -15.14 14.23 -7.72
N LYS A 183 -14.54 14.71 -8.81
CA LYS A 183 -15.12 14.70 -10.15
C LYS A 183 -15.01 13.35 -10.87
N LEU A 184 -14.15 12.46 -10.38
CA LEU A 184 -14.05 11.09 -10.89
C LEU A 184 -15.25 10.27 -10.43
N ASN A 185 -15.59 9.22 -11.16
CA ASN A 185 -16.71 8.34 -10.84
C ASN A 185 -16.35 7.30 -9.75
N ILE A 186 -15.68 7.75 -8.67
CA ILE A 186 -15.24 6.90 -7.57
C ILE A 186 -16.33 6.90 -6.49
N LYS A 187 -16.92 5.73 -6.25
CA LYS A 187 -18.02 5.59 -5.27
C LYS A 187 -17.54 5.64 -3.82
N SER A 188 -16.28 5.31 -3.56
CA SER A 188 -15.71 5.23 -2.21
C SER A 188 -15.18 6.58 -1.74
N LYS A 189 -15.81 7.19 -0.73
CA LYS A 189 -15.33 8.44 -0.11
C LYS A 189 -13.95 8.27 0.53
N ASN A 190 -13.71 7.14 1.22
CA ASN A 190 -12.39 6.81 1.77
C ASN A 190 -11.36 6.63 0.65
N GLY A 191 -11.75 6.06 -0.48
CA GLY A 191 -10.87 5.93 -1.65
C GLY A 191 -10.48 7.30 -2.23
N VAL A 192 -11.44 8.22 -2.33
CA VAL A 192 -11.20 9.62 -2.75
C VAL A 192 -10.23 10.32 -1.79
N GLN A 193 -10.45 10.21 -0.48
CA GLN A 193 -9.55 10.77 0.53
C GLN A 193 -8.16 10.17 0.45
N GLY A 194 -8.05 8.84 0.39
CA GLY A 194 -6.77 8.15 0.30
C GLY A 194 -5.97 8.57 -0.94
N LEU A 195 -6.63 8.71 -2.09
CA LEU A 195 -6.01 9.23 -3.32
C LEU A 195 -5.55 10.68 -3.16
N ALA A 196 -6.41 11.54 -2.60
CA ALA A 196 -6.11 12.94 -2.36
C ALA A 196 -4.89 13.10 -1.47
N ASN A 197 -4.88 12.36 -0.35
CA ASN A 197 -3.82 12.42 0.62
C ASN A 197 -2.48 11.98 -0.01
N ALA A 198 -2.51 10.90 -0.79
CA ALA A 198 -1.32 10.39 -1.47
C ALA A 198 -0.80 11.31 -2.58
N ILE A 199 -1.67 12.02 -3.32
CA ILE A 199 -1.25 12.98 -4.34
C ILE A 199 -0.42 14.12 -3.74
N ILE A 200 -0.75 14.56 -2.52
CA ILE A 200 0.02 15.61 -1.83
C ILE A 200 1.47 15.17 -1.59
N LEU A 201 1.75 13.88 -1.43
CA LEU A 201 3.13 13.37 -1.31
C LEU A 201 3.99 13.67 -2.54
N ASN A 202 3.38 13.75 -3.73
CA ASN A 202 4.10 14.07 -4.96
C ASN A 202 4.26 15.58 -5.20
N GLY A 203 3.54 16.44 -4.47
CA GLY A 203 3.71 17.90 -4.49
C GLY A 203 3.43 18.60 -5.83
N SER A 204 2.82 17.92 -6.81
CA SER A 204 2.59 18.47 -8.15
C SER A 204 1.13 18.33 -8.61
N SER A 205 0.51 19.46 -8.93
CA SER A 205 -0.78 19.49 -9.64
C SER A 205 -0.73 18.76 -10.98
N GLY A 206 0.43 18.72 -11.63
CA GLY A 206 0.63 17.93 -12.85
C GLY A 206 0.48 16.42 -12.62
N ASP A 207 1.01 15.90 -11.51
CA ASP A 207 0.85 14.49 -11.15
C ASP A 207 -0.59 14.15 -10.75
N MET A 208 -1.29 15.07 -10.10
CA MET A 208 -2.73 14.94 -9.83
C MET A 208 -3.50 14.72 -11.14
N TYR A 209 -3.36 15.63 -12.12
CA TYR A 209 -4.10 15.53 -13.39
C TYR A 209 -3.71 14.30 -14.21
N ARG A 210 -2.43 13.91 -14.20
CA ARG A 210 -1.98 12.67 -14.85
C ARG A 210 -2.59 11.42 -14.21
N THR A 211 -2.68 11.37 -12.88
CA THR A 211 -3.29 10.26 -12.14
C THR A 211 -4.79 10.20 -12.40
N MET A 212 -5.48 11.35 -12.41
CA MET A 212 -6.89 11.42 -12.78
C MET A 212 -7.15 10.95 -14.21
N GLU A 213 -6.36 11.43 -15.17
CA GLU A 213 -6.48 11.00 -16.57
C GLU A 213 -6.22 9.50 -16.71
N PHE A 214 -5.25 8.95 -15.96
CA PHE A 214 -4.98 7.51 -15.95
C PHE A 214 -6.19 6.70 -15.46
N ILE A 215 -6.83 7.11 -14.35
CA ILE A 215 -8.05 6.48 -13.85
C ILE A 215 -9.17 6.55 -14.90
N LEU A 216 -9.36 7.71 -15.55
CA LEU A 216 -10.34 7.87 -16.63
C LEU A 216 -10.03 6.99 -17.85
N GLN A 217 -8.75 6.75 -18.16
CA GLN A 217 -8.36 5.84 -19.24
C GLN A 217 -8.72 4.38 -18.92
N LEU A 218 -8.57 3.95 -17.66
CA LEU A 218 -9.00 2.63 -17.22
C LEU A 218 -10.53 2.50 -17.28
N GLU A 219 -11.26 3.51 -16.81
CA GLU A 219 -12.73 3.54 -16.87
C GLU A 219 -13.26 3.44 -18.32
N LYS A 220 -12.65 4.16 -19.27
CA LYS A 220 -13.01 4.10 -20.70
C LYS A 220 -12.81 2.72 -21.32
N ARG A 221 -11.89 1.92 -20.78
CA ARG A 221 -11.60 0.53 -21.20
C ARG A 221 -12.40 -0.49 -20.39
N GLU A 222 -13.31 -0.04 -19.52
CA GLU A 222 -14.07 -0.89 -18.59
C GLU A 222 -13.18 -1.72 -17.64
N ILE A 223 -11.94 -1.27 -17.41
CA ILE A 223 -10.99 -1.92 -16.51
C ILE A 223 -11.32 -1.52 -15.08
N LYS A 224 -11.73 -2.51 -14.28
CA LYS A 224 -12.12 -2.31 -12.87
C LYS A 224 -10.89 -2.00 -12.01
N LEU A 225 -11.08 -1.14 -11.02
CA LEU A 225 -10.04 -0.76 -10.07
C LEU A 225 -10.53 -0.95 -8.63
N ALA A 226 -9.77 -1.65 -7.80
CA ALA A 226 -10.08 -1.79 -6.38
C ALA A 226 -9.76 -0.49 -5.63
N HIS A 227 -10.79 0.17 -5.07
CA HIS A 227 -10.66 1.51 -4.49
C HIS A 227 -9.73 1.59 -3.26
N GLN A 228 -9.48 0.48 -2.58
CA GLN A 228 -8.58 0.38 -1.42
C GLN A 228 -7.12 0.69 -1.78
N PHE A 229 -6.78 0.62 -3.07
CA PHE A 229 -5.43 0.87 -3.59
C PHE A 229 -5.30 2.24 -4.26
N LEU A 230 -6.30 3.11 -4.15
CA LEU A 230 -6.19 4.47 -4.67
C LEU A 230 -5.05 5.29 -4.03
N PRO A 231 -4.72 5.16 -2.73
CA PRO A 231 -3.51 5.79 -2.18
C PRO A 231 -2.23 5.41 -2.93
N LEU A 232 -2.12 4.15 -3.34
CA LEU A 232 -0.98 3.69 -4.13
C LEU A 232 -0.91 4.43 -5.47
N LEU A 233 -2.03 4.58 -6.19
CA LEU A 233 -2.03 5.33 -7.45
C LEU A 233 -1.56 6.78 -7.29
N GLY A 234 -1.90 7.40 -6.16
CA GLY A 234 -1.49 8.77 -5.85
C GLY A 234 0.02 8.94 -5.77
N VAL A 235 0.79 7.89 -5.48
CA VAL A 235 2.26 7.92 -5.46
C VAL A 235 2.91 7.34 -6.72
N LEU A 236 2.15 6.84 -7.70
CA LEU A 236 2.70 6.30 -8.95
C LEU A 236 2.84 7.39 -10.02
N SER A 237 3.96 7.41 -10.75
CA SER A 237 4.13 8.35 -11.87
C SER A 237 3.49 7.79 -13.12
N ASN A 238 2.60 8.57 -13.74
CA ASN A 238 2.02 8.22 -15.03
C ASN A 238 2.32 9.32 -16.05
N VAL A 239 3.58 9.44 -16.49
CA VAL A 239 4.01 10.49 -17.44
C VAL A 239 3.16 10.46 -18.72
N THR A 240 2.75 9.25 -19.15
CA THR A 240 1.89 9.05 -20.33
C THR A 240 0.67 8.19 -19.97
N PRO A 241 -0.39 8.77 -19.38
CA PRO A 241 -1.51 8.02 -18.81
C PRO A 241 -2.17 7.03 -19.79
N ARG A 242 -2.35 7.43 -21.06
CA ARG A 242 -2.93 6.55 -22.09
C ARG A 242 -2.05 5.32 -22.35
N LYS A 243 -0.75 5.54 -22.57
CA LYS A 243 0.19 4.45 -22.84
C LYS A 243 0.31 3.50 -21.64
N TYR A 244 0.30 4.04 -20.42
CA TYR A 244 0.28 3.23 -19.20
C TYR A 244 -0.99 2.38 -19.12
N ALA A 245 -2.15 2.91 -19.49
CA ALA A 245 -3.39 2.13 -19.52
C ALA A 245 -3.33 1.00 -20.55
N ASP A 246 -2.77 1.26 -21.74
CA ASP A 246 -2.54 0.22 -22.77
C ASP A 246 -1.61 -0.88 -22.26
N MET A 247 -0.52 -0.50 -21.56
CA MET A 247 0.39 -1.47 -20.95
C MET A 247 -0.27 -2.29 -19.84
N VAL A 248 -1.09 -1.65 -19.00
CA VAL A 248 -1.83 -2.35 -17.92
C VAL A 248 -2.78 -3.38 -18.50
N GLU A 249 -3.50 -3.04 -19.56
CA GLU A 249 -4.39 -3.96 -20.27
C GLU A 249 -3.61 -5.18 -20.81
N GLY A 250 -2.49 -4.96 -21.50
CA GLY A 250 -1.64 -6.05 -21.98
C GLY A 250 -1.08 -6.93 -20.86
N VAL A 251 -0.66 -6.34 -19.73
CA VAL A 251 -0.20 -7.14 -18.57
C VAL A 251 -1.32 -7.96 -17.96
N ILE A 252 -2.56 -7.46 -17.95
CA ILE A 252 -3.72 -8.24 -17.47
C ILE A 252 -3.92 -9.47 -18.37
N GLU A 253 -3.86 -9.30 -19.69
CA GLU A 253 -3.96 -10.39 -20.66
C GLU A 253 -2.85 -11.43 -20.44
N ASP A 254 -1.60 -10.99 -20.36
CA ASP A 254 -0.43 -11.87 -20.13
C ASP A 254 -0.55 -12.67 -18.81
N LEU A 255 -1.00 -12.04 -17.73
CA LEU A 255 -1.20 -12.71 -16.43
C LEU A 255 -2.27 -13.80 -16.53
N CYS A 256 -3.38 -13.52 -17.20
CA CYS A 256 -4.47 -14.46 -17.41
C CYS A 256 -4.06 -15.66 -18.28
N GLU A 257 -3.21 -15.45 -19.29
CA GLU A 257 -2.70 -16.53 -20.13
C GLU A 257 -1.71 -17.44 -19.38
N LYS A 258 -0.88 -16.86 -18.51
CA LYS A 258 0.20 -17.58 -17.83
C LYS A 258 -0.25 -18.37 -16.61
N GLU A 259 -1.28 -17.90 -15.92
CA GLU A 259 -1.71 -18.49 -14.66
C GLU A 259 -3.22 -18.35 -14.47
N TYR A 260 -3.87 -19.51 -14.34
CA TYR A 260 -5.33 -19.63 -14.36
C TYR A 260 -5.99 -18.91 -13.18
N GLU A 261 -5.27 -18.76 -12.06
CA GLU A 261 -5.77 -18.05 -10.88
C GLU A 261 -6.15 -16.61 -11.22
N TYR A 262 -5.32 -15.93 -12.02
CA TYR A 262 -5.59 -14.55 -12.43
C TYR A 262 -6.87 -14.48 -13.25
N GLU A 263 -7.16 -15.44 -14.12
CA GLU A 263 -8.34 -15.38 -14.98
C GLU A 263 -9.64 -15.73 -14.25
N TYR A 264 -9.64 -16.80 -13.45
CA TYR A 264 -10.89 -17.41 -12.98
C TYR A 264 -11.21 -17.14 -11.50
N TYR A 265 -10.20 -16.92 -10.66
CA TYR A 265 -10.37 -16.90 -9.21
C TYR A 265 -10.04 -15.56 -8.57
N MET A 266 -9.23 -14.74 -9.24
CA MET A 266 -8.84 -13.43 -8.74
C MET A 266 -9.92 -12.36 -8.93
N ASP A 267 -10.05 -11.48 -7.94
CA ASP A 267 -10.85 -10.26 -8.09
C ASP A 267 -10.27 -9.37 -9.20
N LYS A 268 -11.10 -9.02 -10.19
CA LYS A 268 -10.68 -8.20 -11.35
C LYS A 268 -10.07 -6.86 -10.93
N GLY A 269 -10.60 -6.22 -9.88
CA GLY A 269 -10.08 -4.96 -9.37
C GLY A 269 -8.70 -5.12 -8.76
N PHE A 270 -8.47 -6.20 -8.01
CA PHE A 270 -7.14 -6.53 -7.49
C PHE A 270 -6.16 -6.93 -8.60
N ARG A 271 -6.58 -7.72 -9.59
CA ARG A 271 -5.78 -8.07 -10.78
C ARG A 271 -5.25 -6.84 -11.50
N THR A 272 -6.10 -5.82 -11.68
CA THR A 272 -5.69 -4.53 -12.22
C THR A 272 -4.60 -3.88 -11.38
N ILE A 273 -4.66 -3.95 -10.05
CA ILE A 273 -3.59 -3.41 -9.18
C ILE A 273 -2.28 -4.14 -9.39
N ILE A 274 -2.31 -5.48 -9.51
CA ILE A 274 -1.11 -6.28 -9.82
C ILE A 274 -0.47 -5.77 -11.12
N ALA A 275 -1.27 -5.61 -12.18
CA ALA A 275 -0.80 -5.11 -13.46
C ALA A 275 -0.25 -3.68 -13.38
N ILE A 276 -0.94 -2.77 -12.69
CA ILE A 276 -0.48 -1.38 -12.48
C ILE A 276 0.87 -1.33 -11.77
N VAL A 277 1.05 -2.16 -10.75
CA VAL A 277 2.29 -2.24 -9.97
C VAL A 277 3.44 -2.75 -10.84
N ILE A 278 3.23 -3.84 -11.59
CA ILE A 278 4.21 -4.39 -12.53
C ILE A 278 4.64 -3.34 -13.58
N VAL A 279 3.67 -2.65 -14.20
CA VAL A 279 3.95 -1.59 -15.18
C VAL A 279 4.75 -0.46 -14.55
N SER A 280 4.35 -0.03 -13.35
CA SER A 280 5.02 1.08 -12.65
C SER A 280 6.47 0.75 -12.29
N PHE A 281 6.76 -0.48 -11.87
CA PHE A 281 8.14 -0.90 -11.60
C PHE A 281 9.02 -0.92 -12.84
N CYS A 282 8.45 -1.22 -14.01
CA CYS A 282 9.19 -1.27 -15.26
C CYS A 282 9.36 0.09 -15.94
N ALA A 283 8.49 1.06 -15.63
CA ALA A 283 8.45 2.36 -16.29
C ALA A 283 9.17 3.48 -15.52
N VAL A 284 9.48 3.28 -14.24
CA VAL A 284 10.06 4.32 -13.38
C VAL A 284 11.55 4.02 -13.13
N SER A 285 12.43 4.97 -13.49
CA SER A 285 13.89 4.85 -13.32
C SER A 285 14.40 5.18 -11.91
N GLU A 286 13.57 5.80 -11.07
CA GLU A 286 13.92 6.15 -9.68
C GLU A 286 13.10 5.32 -8.69
N LYS A 287 13.75 4.82 -7.63
CA LYS A 287 13.07 4.14 -6.53
C LYS A 287 12.08 5.10 -5.86
N ARG A 288 10.79 5.00 -6.18
CA ARG A 288 9.74 5.71 -5.46
C ARG A 288 9.59 5.08 -4.08
N ARG A 289 9.68 5.91 -3.04
CA ARG A 289 9.49 5.49 -1.65
C ARG A 289 8.02 5.11 -1.42
N TYR A 290 7.79 4.22 -0.46
CA TYR A 290 6.48 3.90 0.10
C TYR A 290 5.54 3.02 -0.75
N ILE A 291 5.96 2.55 -1.94
CA ILE A 291 5.10 1.72 -2.80
C ILE A 291 4.72 0.42 -2.10
N ASP A 292 5.68 -0.31 -1.54
CA ASP A 292 5.43 -1.62 -0.93
C ASP A 292 4.55 -1.51 0.32
N GLU A 293 4.71 -0.42 1.07
CA GLU A 293 3.94 -0.12 2.28
C GLU A 293 2.52 0.34 1.95
N LEU A 294 2.33 1.17 0.92
CA LEU A 294 1.00 1.55 0.43
C LEU A 294 0.27 0.39 -0.26
N LEU A 295 1.02 -0.49 -0.93
CA LEU A 295 0.47 -1.75 -1.45
C LEU A 295 0.03 -2.66 -0.31
N GLY A 296 0.87 -2.84 0.72
CA GLY A 296 0.54 -3.62 1.92
C GLY A 296 -0.68 -3.06 2.65
N HIS A 297 -0.76 -1.74 2.79
CA HIS A 297 -1.94 -1.05 3.34
C HIS A 297 -3.20 -1.32 2.51
N GLY A 298 -3.10 -1.21 1.18
CA GLY A 298 -4.20 -1.51 0.27
C GLY A 298 -4.68 -2.96 0.38
N VAL A 299 -3.76 -3.93 0.43
CA VAL A 299 -4.05 -5.36 0.62
C VAL A 299 -4.77 -5.60 1.94
N TYR A 300 -4.27 -5.03 3.03
CA TYR A 300 -4.89 -5.14 4.35
C TYR A 300 -6.33 -4.58 4.34
N CYS A 301 -6.52 -3.37 3.81
CA CYS A 301 -7.85 -2.76 3.65
C CYS A 301 -8.79 -3.61 2.77
N PHE A 302 -8.25 -4.23 1.72
CA PHE A 302 -9.02 -5.08 0.81
C PHE A 302 -9.45 -6.39 1.47
N ILE A 303 -8.59 -7.02 2.28
CA ILE A 303 -8.95 -8.19 3.09
C ILE A 303 -10.06 -7.83 4.07
N LYS A 304 -9.92 -6.72 4.82
CA LYS A 304 -10.95 -6.31 5.78
C LYS A 304 -12.28 -5.95 5.13
N SER A 305 -12.27 -5.36 3.93
CA SER A 305 -13.52 -5.04 3.22
C SER A 305 -14.26 -6.29 2.76
N LYS A 306 -13.54 -7.30 2.23
CA LYS A 306 -14.12 -8.60 1.87
C LYS A 306 -14.72 -9.32 3.07
N ASN A 307 -13.99 -9.37 4.19
CA ASN A 307 -14.49 -10.02 5.40
C ASN A 307 -15.78 -9.36 5.91
N LYS A 308 -15.86 -8.02 5.92
CA LYS A 308 -17.10 -7.30 6.29
C LYS A 308 -18.28 -7.65 5.39
N GLY A 309 -18.05 -7.77 4.08
CA GLY A 309 -19.08 -8.19 3.12
C GLY A 309 -19.62 -9.60 3.39
N VAL A 310 -18.72 -10.55 3.65
CA VAL A 310 -19.10 -11.94 3.97
C VAL A 310 -19.91 -12.00 5.28
N PHE A 311 -19.51 -11.27 6.32
CA PHE A 311 -20.27 -11.23 7.57
C PHE A 311 -21.64 -10.56 7.43
N SER A 312 -21.79 -9.59 6.52
CA SER A 312 -23.10 -9.00 6.24
C SER A 312 -24.04 -9.93 5.46
N GLU A 313 -23.52 -10.88 4.67
CA GLU A 313 -24.32 -11.85 3.93
C GLU A 313 -24.78 -13.04 4.78
N VAL A 314 -24.03 -13.40 5.84
CA VAL A 314 -24.37 -14.51 6.75
C VAL A 314 -25.44 -14.12 7.79
N LEU A 315 -25.69 -12.82 7.97
CA LEU A 315 -26.68 -12.28 8.91
C LEU A 315 -28.02 -11.90 8.25
N VAL A 316 -28.27 -12.31 6.99
CA VAL A 316 -29.53 -12.09 6.26
C VAL A 316 -30.38 -13.35 6.23
#